data_AF-A0A0F0HMU0-F1
#
_entry.id   AF-A0A0F0HMU0-F1
#
_cell.length_a   1.000
_cell.length_b   1.000
_cell.length_c   1.000
_cell.angle_alpha   90.00
_cell.angle_beta   90.00
_cell.angle_gamma   90.00
#
_symmetry.space_group_name_H-M   'P 1'
#
loop_
_entity.id
_entity.type
_entity.pdbx_description
1 polymer ?
#
loop_
_entity_poly.entity_id
_entity_poly.type
_entity_poly.pdbx_seq_one_letter_code
_entity_poly.pdbx_strand_id
1 'polypeptide(L)' 'MTDLAQFADRVRGSLLGGAVGDALGWPIEFLRLDHIRDRFGPHGLAGFPADRAVEVTDDTQMTLFTDHTKSRCPRWPLP' A
#
# COMPACT_ATOMS: atom_id res chain seq x y z
N MET A 1 -10.59 28.25 2.63
CA MET A 1 -11.28 27.02 2.16
C MET A 1 -10.34 25.99 1.50
N THR A 2 -9.05 26.30 1.26
CA THR A 2 -8.10 25.41 0.55
C THR A 2 -7.46 24.32 1.43
N ASP A 3 -7.35 24.54 2.74
CA ASP A 3 -6.54 23.72 3.64
C ASP A 3 -7.11 22.32 3.90
N LEU A 4 -8.42 22.22 4.18
CA LEU A 4 -9.09 20.93 4.39
C LEU A 4 -9.10 20.04 3.13
N ALA A 5 -9.27 20.66 1.95
CA ALA A 5 -9.23 19.95 0.68
C ALA A 5 -7.82 19.40 0.42
N GLN A 6 -6.79 20.23 0.63
CA GLN A 6 -5.40 19.82 0.46
C GLN A 6 -4.99 18.74 1.47
N PHE A 7 -5.48 18.81 2.71
CA PHE A 7 -5.27 17.77 3.71
C PHE A 7 -5.93 16.44 3.30
N ALA A 8 -7.20 16.48 2.87
CA ALA A 8 -7.92 15.30 2.41
C ALA A 8 -7.22 14.64 1.21
N ASP A 9 -6.67 15.42 0.27
CA ASP A 9 -5.94 14.90 -0.88
C ASP A 9 -4.63 14.23 -0.47
N ARG A 10 -3.92 14.74 0.53
CA ARG A 10 -2.74 14.09 1.10
C ARG A 10 -3.09 12.76 1.76
N VAL A 11 -4.17 12.71 2.55
CA VAL A 11 -4.63 11.45 3.18
C VAL A 11 -4.98 10.40 2.13
N ARG A 12 -5.75 10.78 1.10
CA ARG A 12 -6.09 9.88 -0.01
C ARG A 12 -4.85 9.43 -0.77
N GLY A 13 -3.92 10.34 -1.06
CA GLY A 13 -2.66 10.03 -1.72
C GLY A 13 -1.82 9.03 -0.93
N SER A 14 -1.75 9.18 0.40
CA SER A 14 -1.04 8.24 1.26
C SER A 14 -1.69 6.85 1.29
N LEU A 15 -3.02 6.77 1.39
CA LEU A 15 -3.73 5.49 1.36
C LEU A 15 -3.59 4.78 0.00
N LEU A 16 -3.72 5.53 -1.10
CA LEU A 16 -3.54 5.00 -2.44
C LEU A 16 -2.09 4.54 -2.68
N GLY A 17 -1.12 5.37 -2.27
CA GLY A 17 0.30 5.05 -2.38
C GLY A 17 0.69 3.82 -1.55
N GLY A 18 0.11 3.67 -0.36
CA GLY A 18 0.25 2.47 0.47
C GLY A 18 -0.27 1.21 -0.23
N ALA A 19 -1.49 1.27 -0.78
CA ALA A 19 -2.08 0.15 -1.52
C ALA A 19 -1.27 -0.23 -2.78
N VAL A 20 -0.73 0.76 -3.51
CA VAL A 20 0.16 0.53 -4.66
C VAL A 20 1.47 -0.10 -4.21
N GLY A 21 2.05 0.38 -3.10
CA GLY A 21 3.28 -0.15 -2.53
C GLY A 21 3.14 -1.60 -2.07
N ASP A 22 2.05 -1.92 -1.37
CA ASP A 22 1.68 -3.28 -0.95
C ASP A 22 1.56 -4.21 -2.17
N ALA A 23 0.76 -3.83 -3.16
CA ALA A 23 0.53 -4.67 -4.33
C ALA A 23 1.79 -4.91 -5.19
N LEU A 24 2.75 -3.96 -5.18
CA LEU A 24 4.07 -4.14 -5.80
C LEU A 24 5.04 -4.91 -4.90
N GLY A 25 4.94 -4.78 -3.58
CA GLY A 25 5.83 -5.40 -2.60
C GLY A 25 5.54 -6.88 -2.39
N TRP A 26 4.27 -7.25 -2.32
CA TRP A 26 3.83 -8.62 -2.01
C TRP A 26 4.47 -9.71 -2.89
N PRO A 27 4.56 -9.57 -4.24
CA PRO A 27 5.17 -10.60 -5.09
C PRO A 27 6.66 -10.85 -4.82
N ILE A 28 7.33 -9.91 -4.15
CA ILE A 28 8.78 -9.93 -3.92
C ILE A 28 9.16 -9.91 -2.44
N GLU A 29 8.19 -9.91 -1.52
CA GLU A 29 8.36 -9.71 -0.07
C GLU A 29 9.40 -10.65 0.55
N PHE A 30 9.47 -11.89 0.07
CA PHE A 30 10.39 -12.92 0.58
C PHE A 30 11.56 -13.22 -0.36
N LEU A 31 11.73 -12.43 -1.43
CA LEU A 31 12.82 -12.61 -2.38
C LEU A 31 14.04 -11.78 -1.95
N ARG A 32 15.21 -12.38 -2.13
CA ARG A 32 16.48 -11.65 -2.04
C ARG A 32 16.66 -10.78 -3.29
N LEU A 33 17.42 -9.68 -3.17
CA LEU A 33 17.60 -8.70 -4.24
C LEU A 33 18.18 -9.28 -5.54
N ASP A 34 19.08 -10.27 -5.43
CA ASP A 34 19.61 -11.05 -6.55
C ASP A 34 18.48 -11.79 -7.29
N HIS A 35 17.63 -12.52 -6.57
CA HIS A 35 16.48 -13.21 -7.18
C HIS A 35 15.45 -12.25 -7.82
N ILE A 36 15.25 -11.07 -7.24
CA ILE A 36 14.40 -10.03 -7.83
C ILE A 36 14.99 -9.57 -9.17
N ARG A 37 16.30 -9.32 -9.21
CA ARG A 37 16.99 -8.87 -10.43
C ARG A 37 17.05 -9.94 -11.50
N ASP A 38 17.24 -11.20 -11.12
CA ASP A 38 17.23 -12.32 -12.07
C ASP A 38 15.85 -12.48 -12.72
N ARG A 39 14.78 -12.25 -11.96
CA ARG A 39 13.40 -12.40 -12.44
C ARG A 39 12.87 -11.19 -13.21
N PHE A 40 13.20 -9.98 -12.80
CA PHE A 40 12.62 -8.74 -13.32
C PHE A 40 13.63 -7.81 -14.03
N GLY A 41 14.90 -8.19 -14.08
CA GLY A 41 15.99 -7.43 -14.69
C GLY A 41 16.74 -6.52 -13.68
N PRO A 42 17.78 -5.81 -14.13
CA PRO A 42 18.69 -5.06 -13.25
C PRO A 42 18.00 -3.97 -12.40
N HIS A 43 16.86 -3.47 -12.86
CA HIS A 43 16.03 -2.48 -12.17
C HIS A 43 15.00 -3.08 -11.21
N GLY A 44 14.87 -4.41 -11.15
CA GLY A 44 13.86 -5.09 -10.35
C GLY A 44 12.43 -4.87 -10.86
N LEU A 45 11.45 -5.07 -9.98
CA LEU A 45 10.04 -4.88 -10.30
C LEU A 45 9.72 -3.37 -10.37
N ALA A 46 9.60 -2.83 -11.58
CA ALA A 46 9.38 -1.41 -11.83
C ALA A 46 7.94 -1.04 -12.23
N GLY A 47 7.02 -2.01 -12.22
CA GLY A 47 5.62 -1.78 -12.60
C GLY A 47 4.78 -3.03 -12.47
N PHE A 48 3.48 -2.87 -12.69
CA PHE A 48 2.53 -3.97 -12.64
C PHE A 48 2.67 -4.89 -13.86
N PRO A 49 2.78 -6.21 -13.66
CA PRO A 49 2.73 -7.17 -14.77
C PRO A 49 1.38 -7.05 -15.50
N ALA A 50 1.38 -6.92 -16.82
CA ALA A 50 0.16 -6.76 -17.61
C ALA A 50 -0.72 -8.03 -17.65
N ASP A 51 -0.15 -9.18 -17.30
CA ASP A 51 -0.73 -10.51 -17.38
C ASP A 51 -1.17 -11.08 -16.02
N ARG A 52 -1.01 -10.30 -14.93
CA ARG A 52 -1.29 -10.77 -13.57
C ARG A 52 -2.25 -9.83 -12.86
N ALA A 53 -3.21 -10.41 -12.15
CA ALA A 53 -4.03 -9.65 -11.22
C ALA A 53 -3.13 -9.02 -10.14
N VAL A 54 -3.41 -7.76 -9.85
CA VAL A 54 -2.76 -6.98 -8.80
C VAL A 54 -3.66 -7.05 -7.58
N GLU A 55 -3.15 -7.59 -6.49
CA GLU A 55 -3.90 -7.80 -5.25
C GLU A 55 -3.23 -7.01 -4.12
N VAL A 56 -4.05 -6.44 -3.25
CA VAL A 56 -3.61 -5.84 -1.99
C VAL A 56 -3.73 -6.88 -0.87
N THR A 57 -2.86 -6.80 0.12
CA THR A 57 -2.69 -7.82 1.15
C THR A 57 -3.17 -7.34 2.52
N ASP A 58 -2.83 -8.09 3.58
CA ASP A 58 -3.15 -7.75 4.95
C ASP A 58 -2.61 -6.38 5.37
N ASP A 59 -1.50 -5.91 4.81
CA ASP A 59 -0.99 -4.55 5.03
C ASP A 59 -2.04 -3.47 4.69
N THR A 60 -2.64 -3.55 3.51
CA THR A 60 -3.72 -2.62 3.11
C THR A 60 -5.00 -2.89 3.88
N GLN A 61 -5.38 -4.15 4.10
CA GLN A 61 -6.61 -4.51 4.79
C GLN A 61 -6.61 -4.03 6.25
N MET A 62 -5.51 -4.22 6.97
CA MET A 62 -5.35 -3.77 8.35
C MET A 62 -5.27 -2.25 8.46
N THR A 63 -4.63 -1.59 7.49
CA THR A 63 -4.58 -0.12 7.43
C THR A 63 -5.99 0.47 7.29
N LEU A 64 -6.81 -0.04 6.37
CA LEU A 64 -8.19 0.40 6.20
C LEU A 64 -9.08 0.06 7.39
N PHE A 65 -8.90 -1.12 8.00
CA PHE A 65 -9.63 -1.50 9.20
C PHE A 65 -9.35 -0.55 10.37
N THR A 66 -8.10 -0.15 10.53
CA THR A 66 -7.66 0.79 11.59
C THR A 66 -8.28 2.16 11.38
N ASP A 67 -8.23 2.69 10.16
CA ASP A 67 -8.86 3.98 9.82
C ASP A 67 -10.38 3.95 10.00
N HIS A 68 -11.03 2.88 9.52
CA HIS A 68 -12.47 2.67 9.67
C HIS A 68 -12.88 2.63 11.15
N THR A 69 -12.12 1.92 11.97
CA THR A 69 -12.35 1.82 13.41
C THR A 69 -12.16 3.17 14.09
N LYS A 70 -11.10 3.93 13.75
CA LYS A 70 -10.87 5.27 14.30
C LYS A 70 -12.02 6.23 13.98
N SER A 71 -12.57 6.14 12.76
CA SER A 71 -13.71 6.95 12.31
C SER A 71 -15.02 6.61 13.03
N ARG A 72 -15.28 5.33 13.31
CA ARG A 72 -16.50 4.89 14.02
C ARG A 72 -16.39 4.98 15.54
N CYS A 73 -15.19 4.79 16.08
CA CYS A 73 -14.91 4.72 17.51
C CYS A 73 -13.65 5.57 17.85
N PRO A 74 -13.77 6.91 17.87
CA PRO A 74 -12.60 7.80 18.02
C PRO A 74 -11.86 7.65 19.35
N ARG A 75 -12.55 7.13 20.39
CA ARG A 75 -12.02 6.85 21.73
C ARG A 75 -11.55 5.40 21.95
N TRP A 76 -11.43 4.59 20.89
CA TRP A 76 -10.90 3.24 21.04
C TRP A 76 -9.49 3.29 21.67
N PRO A 77 -9.25 2.64 22.81
CA PRO A 77 -7.93 2.57 23.41
C PRO A 77 -7.09 1.64 22.54
N LEU A 78 -6.04 2.18 21.92
CA LEU A 78 -4.98 1.34 21.37
C LEU A 78 -4.29 0.64 22.56
N PRO A 79 -3.84 -0.63 22.41
CA PRO A 79 -3.05 -1.29 23.44
C PRO A 79 -1.77 -0.51 23.77
#